data_AF-A0A1I5J1Y6-F1
#
_entry.id   AF-A0A1I5J1Y6-F1
#
_cell.length_a   1.000
_cell.length_b   1.000
_cell.length_c   1.000
_cell.angle_alpha   90.00
_cell.angle_beta   90.00
_cell.angle_gamma   90.00
#
_symmetry.space_group_name_H-M   'P 1'
#
loop_
_entity.id
_entity.type
_entity.pdbx_description
1 polymer ?
#
loop_
_entity_poly.entity_id
_entity_poly.type
_entity_poly.pdbx_seq_one_letter_code
_entity_poly.pdbx_strand_id
1 'polypeptide(L)' 'MTDNTHQDAGRRKSLREAALEEMAKFERKENEFRKKDRAERAADLRLPLDAIKVH' A
#
# COMPACT_ATOMS: atom_id res chain seq x y z
N MET A 1 35.81 -4.27 -19.31
CA MET A 1 34.47 -4.79 -19.72
C MET A 1 33.58 -5.14 -18.51
N THR A 2 34.10 -5.29 -17.29
CA THR A 2 33.34 -5.69 -16.09
C THR A 2 32.65 -4.54 -15.35
N ASP A 3 33.08 -3.29 -15.55
CA ASP A 3 32.58 -2.13 -14.79
C ASP A 3 31.12 -1.76 -15.11
N ASN A 4 30.68 -1.97 -16.36
CA ASN A 4 29.30 -1.71 -16.76
C ASN A 4 28.29 -2.64 -16.06
N THR A 5 28.68 -3.89 -15.79
CA THR A 5 27.78 -4.89 -15.19
C THR A 5 27.49 -4.57 -13.72
N HIS A 6 28.47 -4.04 -12.99
CA HIS A 6 28.30 -3.64 -11.59
C HIS A 6 27.44 -2.38 -11.44
N GLN A 7 27.62 -1.38 -12.32
CA GLN A 7 26.81 -0.16 -12.31
C GLN A 7 25.34 -0.45 -12.63
N ASP A 8 25.06 -1.31 -13.61
CA ASP A 8 23.69 -1.69 -13.97
C ASP A 8 23.00 -2.50 -12.87
N ALA A 9 23.72 -3.42 -12.20
CA ALA A 9 23.19 -4.15 -11.06
C ALA A 9 22.83 -3.22 -9.88
N GLY A 10 23.66 -2.22 -9.59
CA GLY A 10 23.39 -1.21 -8.57
C GLY A 10 22.16 -0.36 -8.89
N ARG A 11 22.01 0.07 -10.14
CA ARG A 11 20.85 0.84 -10.61
C ARG A 11 19.55 0.02 -10.59
N ARG A 12 19.59 -1.25 -10.99
CA ARG A 12 18.41 -2.13 -10.93
C ARG A 12 17.95 -2.38 -9.49
N LYS A 13 18.89 -2.49 -8.55
CA LYS A 13 18.59 -2.63 -7.12
C LYS A 13 17.88 -1.39 -6.56
N SER A 14 18.38 -0.19 -6.86
CA SER A 14 17.76 1.04 -6.38
C SER A 14 16.37 1.30 -6.97
N LEU A 15 16.15 0.98 -8.25
CA LEU A 15 14.82 1.08 -8.87
C LEU A 15 13.81 0.12 -8.25
N ARG A 16 14.24 -1.11 -7.92
CA ARG A 16 13.39 -2.09 -7.25
C ARG A 16 13.02 -1.64 -5.84
N GLU A 17 13.97 -1.10 -5.09
CA GLU A 17 13.73 -0.56 -3.75
C GLU A 17 12.74 0.63 -3.79
N ALA A 18 12.92 1.56 -4.73
CA ALA A 18 11.98 2.67 -4.94
C ALA A 18 10.57 2.18 -5.31
N ALA A 19 10.46 1.17 -6.19
CA ALA A 19 9.17 0.58 -6.55
C ALA A 19 8.46 -0.06 -5.36
N LEU A 20 9.20 -0.78 -4.49
CA LEU A 20 8.64 -1.38 -3.28
C LEU A 20 8.17 -0.32 -2.28
N GLU A 21 8.91 0.78 -2.15
CA GLU A 21 8.53 1.89 -1.28
C GLU A 21 7.22 2.55 -1.74
N GLU A 22 7.09 2.83 -3.05
CA GLU A 22 5.86 3.40 -3.61
C GLU A 22 4.66 2.44 -3.51
N MET A 23 4.87 1.14 -3.71
CA MET A 23 3.84 0.13 -3.47
C MET A 23 3.36 0.14 -2.02
N ALA A 24 4.28 0.18 -1.04
CA ALA A 24 3.93 0.24 0.37
C ALA A 24 3.17 1.53 0.73
N LYS A 25 3.54 2.68 0.12
CA LYS A 25 2.80 3.94 0.29
C LYS A 25 1.38 3.85 -0.29
N PHE A 26 1.24 3.24 -1.46
CA PHE A 26 -0.06 3.05 -2.10
C PHE A 26 -0.98 2.16 -1.25
N GLU A 27 -0.49 1.01 -0.80
CA GLU A 27 -1.27 0.10 0.05
C GLU A 27 -1.76 0.75 1.34
N ARG A 28 -0.91 1.56 2.00
CA ARG A 28 -1.31 2.32 3.20
C ARG A 28 -2.45 3.29 2.90
N LYS A 29 -2.30 4.10 1.85
CA LYS A 29 -3.32 5.08 1.43
C LYS A 29 -4.63 4.40 1.04
N GLU A 30 -4.56 3.30 0.30
CA GLU A 30 -5.73 2.55 -0.12
C GLU A 30 -6.45 1.90 1.06
N ASN A 31 -5.71 1.36 2.03
CA ASN A 31 -6.30 0.80 3.25
C ASN A 31 -6.99 1.88 4.09
N GLU A 32 -6.36 3.04 4.27
CA GLU A 32 -6.98 4.18 4.95
C GLU A 32 -8.24 4.67 4.23
N PHE A 33 -8.20 4.78 2.90
CA PHE A 33 -9.36 5.14 2.09
C PHE A 33 -10.50 4.15 2.29
N ARG A 34 -10.23 2.84 2.17
CA ARG A 34 -11.24 1.79 2.39
C ARG A 34 -11.83 1.83 3.80
N LYS A 35 -11.02 2.11 4.82
CA LYS A 35 -11.51 2.24 6.20
C LYS A 35 -12.45 3.44 6.35
N LYS A 36 -12.08 4.59 5.79
CA LYS A 36 -12.91 5.80 5.82
C LYS A 36 -14.21 5.60 5.06
N ASP A 37 -14.15 5.11 3.83
CA ASP A 37 -15.31 4.83 3.01
C ASP A 37 -16.23 3.79 3.66
N ARG A 38 -15.69 2.75 4.32
CA ARG A 38 -16.49 1.81 5.12
C ARG A 38 -17.19 2.50 6.30
N ALA A 39 -16.49 3.39 7.01
CA ALA A 39 -17.04 4.13 8.14
C ALA A 39 -18.14 5.10 7.71
N GLU A 40 -17.92 5.85 6.63
CA GLU A 40 -18.89 6.78 6.04
C GLU A 40 -20.15 6.03 5.59
N ARG A 41 -20.00 4.96 4.81
CA ARG A 41 -21.15 4.15 4.36
C ARG A 41 -21.91 3.50 5.52
N ALA A 42 -21.20 3.07 6.56
CA ALA A 42 -21.87 2.52 7.73
C ALA A 42 -22.61 3.61 8.53
N ALA A 43 -22.07 4.83 8.62
CA ALA A 43 -22.76 5.95 9.25
C ALA A 43 -24.05 6.30 8.47
N ASP A 44 -23.98 6.37 7.14
CA ASP A 44 -25.12 6.63 6.26
C ASP A 44 -26.22 5.58 6.44
N LEU A 45 -25.83 4.31 6.55
CA LEU A 45 -26.74 3.19 6.73
C LEU A 45 -27.09 2.90 8.21
N ARG A 46 -26.55 3.69 9.15
CA ARG A 46 -26.65 3.48 10.61
C ARG A 46 -26.28 2.05 11.04
N LEU A 47 -25.30 1.45 10.36
CA LEU A 47 -24.83 0.10 10.63
C LEU A 47 -23.78 0.10 11.75
N PRO A 48 -23.93 -0.76 12.77
CA PRO A 48 -22.93 -0.89 13.81
C PRO A 48 -21.73 -1.69 13.30
N LEU A 49 -20.67 -0.99 12.88
CA LEU A 49 -19.44 -1.65 12.42
C LEU A 49 -18.76 -2.51 13.49
N ASP A 50 -18.88 -2.12 14.76
CA ASP A 50 -18.27 -2.80 15.90
C ASP A 50 -19.04 -4.06 16.35
N ALA A 51 -20.29 -4.22 15.89
CA ALA A 51 -21.12 -5.37 16.25
C ALA A 51 -20.82 -6.60 15.38
N ILE A 52 -20.25 -6.40 14.18
CA ILE A 52 -19.90 -7.50 13.27
C ILE A 52 -18.47 -7.96 13.59
N LYS A 53 -18.33 -8.78 14.63
CA LYS A 53 -17.09 -9.53 14.88
C LYS A 53 -17.00 -10.68 13.89
N VAL A 54 -16.26 -10.51 12.81
CA VAL A 54 -15.82 -11.63 11.96
C VAL A 54 -14.61 -12.23 12.66
N HIS A 55 -14.81 -13.40 13.27
CA HIS A 55 -13.76 -14.19 13.93
C HIS A 55 -12.85 -14.86 12.90
#